data_AF-A0A7R9AE87-F1
#
_entry.id   AF-A0A7R9AE87-F1
#
_cell.length_a   1.000
_cell.length_b   1.000
_cell.length_c   1.000
_cell.angle_alpha   90.00
_cell.angle_beta   90.00
_cell.angle_gamma   90.00
#
_symmetry.space_group_name_H-M   'P 1'
#
loop_
_entity.id
_entity.type
_entity.pdbx_description
1 polymer ?
#
loop_
_entity_poly.entity_id
_entity_poly.type
_entity_poly.pdbx_seq_one_letter_code
_entity_poly.pdbx_strand_id
1 'polypeptide(L)'
;MIFAEKHHLKYLDRAITAHFSFLATFFWLNVMSFDIWWSIGAFRGQVSSSSNQGRRKFLRYSLYAWGGPLVLGTAAAIADFSPTIINLAWKPRFGLNHCWFAGGRWAIFVYFYGPVAGLLIANSVFFALTAKNLLQHRKETSDLQISNPNNERRFSIYLKLFVVMGVTWLAEVLSWKIGPSSAWYIFDIINALQGSFIFFIFACKKRVFHQLKDRVLTICRGGVEGRRMPSASSSFSVRTGRTVSSYVRKQSLELETIDAKIQSDRSGIPTIDRPEECASVMK
;
A
#
# COMPACT_ATOMS: atom_id res chain seq x y z
N MET A 1 -45.77 -6.18 17.53
CA MET A 1 -44.64 -5.55 18.26
C MET A 1 -43.34 -6.30 18.02
N ILE A 2 -43.24 -7.59 18.33
CA ILE A 2 -42.03 -8.44 18.15
C ILE A 2 -41.49 -8.47 16.70
N PHE A 3 -42.37 -8.47 15.69
CA PHE A 3 -41.94 -8.45 14.28
C PHE A 3 -41.29 -7.10 13.91
N ALA A 4 -41.89 -5.98 14.31
CA ALA A 4 -41.33 -4.65 14.07
C ALA A 4 -39.97 -4.46 14.77
N GLU A 5 -39.82 -5.00 15.98
CA GLU A 5 -38.58 -4.98 16.75
C GLU A 5 -37.46 -5.80 16.09
N LYS A 6 -37.78 -7.01 15.57
CA LYS A 6 -36.84 -7.83 14.79
C LYS A 6 -36.41 -7.16 13.48
N HIS A 7 -37.32 -6.44 12.81
CA HIS A 7 -36.99 -5.67 11.61
C HIS A 7 -36.06 -4.51 11.94
N HIS A 8 -36.37 -3.75 12.99
CA HIS A 8 -35.54 -2.63 13.46
C HIS A 8 -34.11 -3.07 13.82
N LEU A 9 -33.96 -4.21 14.53
CA LEU A 9 -32.65 -4.78 14.87
C LEU A 9 -31.81 -5.14 13.63
N LYS A 10 -32.44 -5.63 12.55
CA LYS A 10 -31.73 -5.94 11.29
C LYS A 10 -31.22 -4.69 10.57
N TYR A 11 -31.97 -3.59 10.56
CA TYR A 11 -31.52 -2.34 9.96
C TYR A 11 -30.42 -1.67 10.79
N LEU A 12 -30.52 -1.79 12.11
CA LEU A 12 -29.52 -1.29 13.05
C LEU A 12 -28.16 -1.99 12.85
N ASP A 13 -28.13 -3.32 12.80
CA ASP A 13 -26.90 -4.10 12.60
C ASP A 13 -26.19 -3.74 11.28
N ARG A 14 -26.96 -3.64 10.19
CA ARG A 14 -26.44 -3.24 8.88
C ARG A 14 -25.89 -1.82 8.90
N ALA A 15 -26.58 -0.88 9.54
CA ALA A 15 -26.14 0.50 9.63
C ALA A 15 -24.84 0.65 10.45
N ILE A 16 -24.73 -0.05 11.58
CA ILE A 16 -23.51 -0.08 12.41
C ILE A 16 -22.35 -0.69 11.62
N THR A 17 -22.58 -1.81 10.96
CA THR A 17 -21.57 -2.50 10.15
C THR A 17 -21.08 -1.61 9.00
N ALA A 18 -22.00 -0.96 8.28
CA ALA A 18 -21.65 -0.04 7.20
C ALA A 18 -20.85 1.17 7.73
N HIS A 19 -21.32 1.79 8.82
CA HIS A 19 -20.65 2.92 9.45
C HIS A 19 -19.21 2.58 9.88
N PHE A 20 -19.04 1.46 10.58
CA PHE A 20 -17.72 0.96 10.97
C PHE A 20 -16.82 0.69 9.77
N SER A 21 -17.34 0.02 8.74
CA SER A 21 -16.58 -0.36 7.54
C SER A 21 -16.09 0.85 6.76
N PHE A 22 -16.94 1.87 6.61
CA PHE A 22 -16.56 3.11 5.93
C PHE A 22 -15.48 3.87 6.70
N LEU A 23 -15.67 4.07 8.01
CA LEU A 23 -14.66 4.73 8.85
C LEU A 23 -13.35 3.95 8.81
N ALA A 24 -13.38 2.62 8.98
CA ALA A 24 -12.18 1.79 8.92
C ALA A 24 -11.43 1.97 7.60
N THR A 25 -12.15 2.03 6.47
CA THR A 25 -11.53 2.26 5.15
C THR A 25 -10.76 3.58 5.10
N PHE A 26 -11.32 4.67 5.65
CA PHE A 26 -10.65 5.97 5.68
C PHE A 26 -9.45 6.01 6.62
N PHE A 27 -9.58 5.42 7.81
CA PHE A 27 -8.48 5.30 8.74
C PHE A 27 -7.33 4.48 8.15
N TRP A 28 -7.63 3.36 7.49
CA TRP A 28 -6.65 2.57 6.75
C TRP A 28 -6.00 3.36 5.61
N LEU A 29 -6.79 4.12 4.85
CA LEU A 29 -6.27 4.99 3.79
C LEU A 29 -5.33 6.07 4.34
N ASN A 30 -5.63 6.59 5.53
CA ASN A 30 -4.77 7.55 6.22
C ASN A 30 -3.46 6.94 6.68
N VAL A 31 -3.51 5.76 7.30
CA VAL A 31 -2.30 4.99 7.65
C VAL A 31 -1.45 4.71 6.42
N MET A 32 -2.04 4.29 5.31
CA MET A 32 -1.31 4.01 4.08
C MET A 32 -0.66 5.27 3.52
N SER A 33 -1.37 6.40 3.51
CA SER A 33 -0.86 7.70 3.04
C SER A 33 0.32 8.18 3.90
N PHE A 34 0.18 8.09 5.23
CA PHE A 34 1.23 8.39 6.18
C PHE A 34 2.45 7.47 6.01
N ASP A 35 2.24 6.16 5.83
CA ASP A 35 3.33 5.20 5.65
C ASP A 35 4.19 5.51 4.42
N ILE A 36 3.56 5.87 3.30
CA ILE A 36 4.27 6.25 2.08
C ILE A 36 5.01 7.56 2.29
N TRP A 37 4.33 8.58 2.84
CA TRP A 37 4.95 9.87 3.11
C TRP A 37 6.17 9.73 4.01
N TRP A 38 6.05 8.95 5.08
CA TRP A 38 7.15 8.66 5.98
C TRP A 38 8.27 7.86 5.29
N SER A 39 7.90 6.83 4.52
CA SER A 39 8.85 5.98 3.81
C SER A 39 9.62 6.71 2.71
N ILE A 40 9.05 7.74 2.09
CA ILE A 40 9.68 8.50 1.00
C ILE A 40 10.32 9.78 1.55
N GLY A 41 9.73 10.42 2.56
CA GLY A 41 10.08 11.75 3.04
C GLY A 41 10.96 11.84 4.28
N ALA A 42 10.91 10.86 5.20
CA ALA A 42 11.55 11.02 6.50
C ALA A 42 12.91 10.32 6.64
N PHE A 43 13.19 9.24 5.88
CA PHE A 43 14.41 8.46 6.08
C PHE A 43 15.00 7.93 4.76
N ARG A 44 15.99 8.63 4.23
CA ARG A 44 17.02 8.11 3.29
C ARG A 44 17.94 7.05 3.92
N GLY A 45 17.60 6.53 5.10
CA GLY A 45 18.38 5.53 5.82
C GLY A 45 17.72 4.17 5.72
N GLN A 46 18.39 3.30 4.98
CA GLN A 46 18.20 1.86 4.91
C GLN A 46 18.23 1.23 6.32
N VAL A 47 17.17 1.38 7.12
CA VAL A 47 17.01 0.59 8.33
C VAL A 47 16.60 -0.80 7.86
N SER A 48 17.55 -1.74 7.93
CA SER A 48 17.26 -3.17 7.88
C SER A 48 16.20 -3.44 8.96
N SER A 49 14.93 -3.42 8.53
CA SER A 49 13.81 -3.61 9.44
C SER A 49 13.83 -5.06 9.87
N SER A 50 14.30 -5.30 11.08
CA SER A 50 14.11 -6.60 11.74
C SER A 50 12.63 -6.96 11.64
N SER A 51 12.33 -8.24 11.41
CA SER A 51 10.95 -8.75 11.34
C SER A 51 10.07 -8.27 12.52
N ASN A 52 10.69 -8.12 13.70
CA ASN A 52 10.05 -7.60 14.90
C ASN A 52 9.68 -6.11 14.82
N GLN A 53 10.51 -5.27 14.18
CA GLN A 53 10.21 -3.84 14.01
C GLN A 53 9.05 -3.64 13.03
N GLY A 54 9.04 -4.38 11.92
CA GLY A 54 7.93 -4.37 10.97
C GLY A 54 6.60 -4.80 11.62
N ARG A 55 6.62 -5.85 12.45
CA ARG A 55 5.44 -6.32 13.18
C ARG A 55 4.93 -5.29 14.20
N ARG A 56 5.81 -4.67 14.98
CA ARG A 56 5.42 -3.61 15.94
C ARG A 56 4.84 -2.38 15.24
N LYS A 57 5.41 -1.99 14.11
CA LYS A 57 4.88 -0.90 13.27
C LYS A 57 3.47 -1.21 12.78
N PHE A 58 3.27 -2.40 12.21
CA PHE A 58 1.95 -2.85 11.75
C PHE A 58 0.93 -2.91 12.88
N LEU A 59 1.31 -3.41 14.07
CA LEU A 59 0.42 -3.45 15.23
C LEU A 59 -0.03 -2.05 15.67
N ARG A 60 0.89 -1.08 15.73
CA ARG A 60 0.55 0.31 16.06
C ARG A 60 -0.42 0.92 15.04
N TYR A 61 -0.16 0.69 13.77
CA TYR A 61 -1.02 1.15 12.67
C TYR A 61 -2.40 0.52 12.71
N SER A 62 -2.46 -0.79 12.96
CA SER A 62 -3.70 -1.55 13.10
C SER A 62 -4.52 -1.06 14.29
N LEU A 63 -3.88 -0.82 15.45
CA LEU A 63 -4.55 -0.30 16.64
C LEU A 63 -5.21 1.06 16.36
N TYR A 64 -4.52 1.96 15.66
CA TYR A 64 -5.10 3.23 15.23
C TYR A 64 -6.23 3.04 14.23
N ALA A 65 -6.02 2.21 13.20
CA ALA A 65 -6.95 2.08 12.09
C ALA A 65 -8.28 1.39 12.46
N TRP A 66 -8.24 0.44 13.40
CA TRP A 66 -9.44 -0.20 13.94
C TRP A 66 -9.99 0.53 15.16
N GLY A 67 -9.12 1.08 16.00
CA GLY A 67 -9.51 1.80 17.20
C GLY A 67 -10.29 3.08 16.90
N GLY A 68 -9.87 3.86 15.90
CA GLY A 68 -10.57 5.09 15.51
C GLY A 68 -12.05 4.88 15.16
N PRO A 69 -12.40 3.97 14.23
CA PRO A 69 -13.77 3.60 13.92
C PRO A 69 -14.55 3.06 15.12
N LEU A 70 -13.92 2.23 15.98
CA LEU A 70 -14.57 1.73 17.20
C LEU A 70 -14.92 2.87 18.14
N VAL A 71 -13.99 3.79 18.40
CA VAL A 71 -14.22 4.94 19.28
C VAL A 71 -15.35 5.81 18.75
N LEU A 72 -15.34 6.16 17.45
CA LEU A 72 -16.41 6.95 16.84
C LEU A 72 -17.75 6.23 16.86
N GLY A 73 -17.77 4.93 16.54
CA GLY A 73 -18.98 4.11 16.57
C GLY A 73 -19.55 3.97 17.98
N THR A 74 -18.72 3.74 18.99
CA THR A 74 -19.15 3.69 20.39
C THR A 74 -19.67 5.05 20.87
N ALA A 75 -19.03 6.16 20.50
CA ALA A 75 -19.51 7.50 20.82
C ALA A 75 -20.88 7.77 20.18
N ALA A 76 -21.08 7.35 18.92
CA ALA A 76 -22.36 7.46 18.23
C ALA A 76 -23.45 6.58 18.89
N ALA A 77 -23.10 5.35 19.30
CA ALA A 77 -24.02 4.47 20.01
C ALA A 77 -24.41 5.04 21.39
N ILE A 78 -23.44 5.51 22.18
CA ILE A 78 -23.70 6.16 23.48
C ILE A 78 -24.63 7.36 23.30
N ALA A 79 -24.41 8.18 22.26
CA ALA A 79 -25.27 9.32 21.98
C ALA A 79 -26.71 8.90 21.59
N ASP A 80 -26.88 7.76 20.93
CA ASP A 80 -28.19 7.24 20.54
C ASP A 80 -28.97 6.65 21.73
N PHE A 81 -28.29 5.87 22.57
CA PHE A 81 -28.88 5.18 23.72
C PHE A 81 -28.96 6.03 24.99
N SER A 82 -28.29 7.19 25.04
CA SER A 82 -28.34 8.06 26.22
C SER A 82 -29.72 8.74 26.36
N PRO A 83 -30.42 8.53 27.51
CA PRO A 83 -31.66 9.21 27.81
C PRO A 83 -31.43 10.71 28.13
N THR A 84 -30.21 11.08 28.51
CA THR A 84 -29.82 12.44 28.92
C THR A 84 -29.67 13.40 27.74
N ILE A 85 -29.42 12.89 26.52
CA ILE A 85 -29.39 13.71 25.31
C ILE A 85 -30.84 13.94 24.84
N ILE A 86 -31.45 15.00 25.36
CA ILE A 86 -32.84 15.39 25.06
C ILE A 86 -32.93 16.10 23.70
N ASN A 87 -31.86 16.79 23.29
CA ASN A 87 -31.82 17.50 22.01
C ASN A 87 -31.76 16.53 20.82
N LEU A 88 -32.84 16.50 20.04
CA LEU A 88 -32.97 15.71 18.80
C LEU A 88 -31.82 15.93 17.80
N ALA A 89 -31.19 17.12 17.83
CA ALA A 89 -30.10 17.48 16.93
C ALA A 89 -28.83 16.64 17.10
N TRP A 90 -28.62 16.05 18.28
CA TRP A 90 -27.42 15.28 18.64
C TRP A 90 -27.62 13.76 18.56
N LYS A 91 -28.86 13.29 18.37
CA LYS A 91 -29.17 11.86 18.29
C LYS A 91 -29.00 11.33 16.85
N PRO A 92 -28.08 10.37 16.60
CA PRO A 92 -27.84 9.83 15.28
C PRO A 92 -28.99 8.96 14.73
N ARG A 93 -29.85 8.39 15.61
CA ARG A 93 -31.03 7.58 15.27
C ARG A 93 -30.72 6.53 14.21
N PHE A 94 -29.89 5.57 14.57
CA PHE A 94 -29.50 4.53 13.62
C PHE A 94 -30.71 3.67 13.22
N GLY A 95 -30.88 3.41 11.92
CA GLY A 95 -31.83 2.40 11.45
C GLY A 95 -33.30 2.81 11.48
N LEU A 96 -33.62 4.08 11.75
CA LEU A 96 -35.00 4.58 11.73
C LEU A 96 -35.42 4.86 10.27
N ASN A 97 -36.30 4.03 9.70
CA ASN A 97 -36.83 4.10 8.32
C ASN A 97 -35.84 3.87 7.16
N HIS A 98 -34.53 4.04 7.37
CA HIS A 98 -33.47 3.75 6.38
C HIS A 98 -32.32 2.96 7.01
N CYS A 99 -31.53 2.28 6.17
CA CYS A 99 -30.33 1.53 6.59
C CYS A 99 -29.12 2.46 6.82
N TRP A 100 -29.35 3.60 7.48
CA TRP A 100 -28.37 4.66 7.68
C TRP A 100 -28.77 5.56 8.87
N PHE A 101 -28.03 6.64 9.08
CA PHE A 101 -28.38 7.71 10.03
C PHE A 101 -29.71 8.37 9.64
N ALA A 102 -30.67 8.39 10.57
CA ALA A 102 -31.92 9.14 10.44
C ALA A 102 -31.99 10.35 11.40
N GLY A 103 -30.87 10.63 12.07
CA GLY A 103 -30.69 11.75 12.99
C GLY A 103 -30.61 13.12 12.31
N GLY A 104 -30.47 14.16 13.12
CA GLY A 104 -30.30 15.53 12.62
C GLY A 104 -29.02 15.70 11.78
N ARG A 105 -29.04 16.67 10.85
CA ARG A 105 -27.89 17.02 9.98
C ARG A 105 -26.59 17.28 10.76
N TRP A 106 -26.69 17.74 12.00
CA TRP A 106 -25.54 17.97 12.88
C TRP A 106 -24.95 16.66 13.44
N ALA A 107 -25.77 15.70 13.86
CA ALA A 107 -25.30 14.41 14.36
C ALA A 107 -24.52 13.64 13.29
N ILE A 108 -25.05 13.55 12.07
CA ILE A 108 -24.36 12.87 10.97
C ILE A 108 -23.04 13.57 10.60
N PHE A 109 -22.97 14.89 10.72
CA PHE A 109 -21.73 15.62 10.52
C PHE A 109 -20.70 15.28 11.60
N VAL A 110 -21.06 15.38 12.88
CA VAL A 110 -20.14 15.16 14.00
C VAL A 110 -19.61 13.72 14.05
N TYR A 111 -20.49 12.73 13.88
CA TYR A 111 -20.12 11.32 14.05
C TYR A 111 -19.59 10.66 12.77
N PHE A 112 -19.74 11.30 11.60
CA PHE A 112 -19.34 10.70 10.33
C PHE A 112 -18.64 11.66 9.37
N TYR A 113 -19.35 12.63 8.79
CA TYR A 113 -18.77 13.45 7.71
C TYR A 113 -17.59 14.32 8.16
N GLY A 114 -17.61 14.84 9.39
CA GLY A 114 -16.54 15.64 9.97
C GLY A 114 -15.24 14.84 10.15
N PRO A 115 -15.26 13.70 10.87
CA PRO A 115 -14.12 12.79 10.95
C PRO A 115 -13.59 12.36 9.58
N VAL A 116 -14.48 12.01 8.65
CA VAL A 116 -14.11 11.64 7.27
C VAL A 116 -13.42 12.79 6.53
N ALA A 117 -13.98 14.01 6.61
CA ALA A 117 -13.40 15.19 5.98
C ALA A 117 -12.00 15.51 6.54
N GLY A 118 -11.84 15.41 7.87
CA GLY A 118 -10.53 15.57 8.51
C GLY A 118 -9.50 14.55 8.00
N LEU A 119 -9.88 13.28 7.87
CA LEU A 119 -9.02 12.23 7.31
C LEU A 119 -8.67 12.49 5.84
N LEU A 120 -9.62 12.96 5.02
CA LEU A 120 -9.38 13.32 3.62
C LEU A 120 -8.41 14.50 3.48
N ILE A 121 -8.54 15.52 4.33
CA ILE A 121 -7.61 16.66 4.36
C ILE A 121 -6.21 16.17 4.75
N ALA A 122 -6.09 15.37 5.81
CA ALA A 122 -4.82 14.80 6.24
C ALA A 122 -4.16 13.96 5.12
N ASN A 123 -4.94 13.12 4.43
CA ASN A 123 -4.47 12.35 3.28
C ASN A 123 -3.93 13.27 2.17
N SER A 124 -4.68 14.32 1.84
CA SER A 124 -4.31 15.28 0.80
C SER A 124 -2.96 15.95 1.12
N VAL A 125 -2.75 16.32 2.38
CA VAL A 125 -1.47 16.86 2.86
C VAL A 125 -0.35 15.82 2.69
N PHE A 126 -0.53 14.57 3.15
CA PHE A 126 0.47 13.52 2.99
C PHE A 126 0.82 13.24 1.53
N PHE A 127 -0.17 13.18 0.64
CA PHE A 127 0.07 13.01 -0.80
C PHE A 127 0.81 14.19 -1.41
N ALA A 128 0.45 15.42 -1.04
CA ALA A 128 1.12 16.63 -1.53
C ALA A 128 2.59 16.69 -1.06
N LEU A 129 2.85 16.39 0.21
CA LEU A 129 4.21 16.33 0.74
C LEU A 129 5.03 15.21 0.07
N THR A 130 4.43 14.03 -0.12
CA THR A 130 5.09 12.93 -0.81
C THR A 130 5.43 13.28 -2.25
N ALA A 131 4.50 13.92 -2.98
CA ALA A 131 4.71 14.36 -4.35
C ALA A 131 5.84 15.40 -4.42
N LYS A 132 5.86 16.38 -3.51
CA LYS A 132 6.95 17.37 -3.42
C LYS A 132 8.30 16.70 -3.22
N ASN A 133 8.40 15.77 -2.26
CA ASN A 133 9.64 15.04 -1.98
C ASN A 133 10.09 14.22 -3.20
N LEU A 134 9.15 13.55 -3.88
CA LEU A 134 9.46 12.78 -5.08
C LEU A 134 9.95 13.66 -6.24
N LEU A 135 9.33 14.83 -6.43
CA LEU A 135 9.73 15.79 -7.47
C LEU A 135 11.09 16.44 -7.16
N GLN A 136 11.37 16.75 -5.89
CA GLN A 136 12.68 17.26 -5.47
C GLN A 136 13.78 16.22 -5.75
N HIS A 137 13.56 14.96 -5.38
CA HIS A 137 14.51 13.89 -5.68
C HIS A 137 14.74 13.70 -7.18
N ARG A 138 13.72 13.85 -8.01
CA ARG A 138 13.88 13.77 -9.47
C ARG A 138 14.72 14.92 -10.04
N LYS A 139 14.65 16.13 -9.45
CA LYS A 139 15.40 17.31 -9.89
C LYS A 139 16.87 17.29 -9.46
N GLU A 140 17.17 16.81 -8.26
CA GLU A 140 18.56 16.72 -7.75
C GLU A 140 19.37 15.60 -8.41
N THR A 141 18.70 14.69 -9.11
CA THR A 141 19.29 13.40 -9.50
C THR A 141 19.26 13.19 -11.02
N SER A 142 19.64 14.21 -11.79
CA SER A 142 19.81 14.06 -13.24
C SER A 142 21.00 13.17 -13.64
N ASP A 143 21.94 12.86 -12.71
CA ASP A 143 23.12 12.03 -13.01
C ASP A 143 23.29 10.73 -12.19
N LEU A 144 22.48 10.45 -11.15
CA LEU A 144 22.69 9.26 -10.29
C LEU A 144 21.39 8.61 -9.80
N GLN A 145 20.70 7.81 -10.61
CA GLN A 145 19.45 7.07 -10.32
C GLN A 145 19.19 6.64 -8.84
N ILE A 146 18.71 7.55 -7.98
CA ILE A 146 18.36 7.27 -6.57
C ILE A 146 16.83 7.19 -6.35
N SER A 147 15.99 7.53 -7.34
CA SER A 147 14.53 7.29 -7.23
C SER A 147 14.23 5.80 -7.37
N ASN A 148 13.82 5.15 -6.28
CA ASN A 148 13.44 3.74 -6.29
C ASN A 148 12.11 3.56 -7.07
N PRO A 149 12.10 2.90 -8.25
CA PRO A 149 10.89 2.75 -9.08
C PRO A 149 9.76 2.01 -8.35
N ASN A 150 10.07 1.22 -7.32
CA ASN A 150 9.04 0.58 -6.49
C ASN A 150 8.28 1.59 -5.62
N ASN A 151 8.93 2.65 -5.12
CA ASN A 151 8.29 3.67 -4.30
C ASN A 151 7.34 4.54 -5.13
N GLU A 152 7.76 4.93 -6.33
CA GLU A 152 6.90 5.66 -7.28
C GLU A 152 5.66 4.84 -7.67
N ARG A 153 5.86 3.55 -7.91
CA ARG A 153 4.75 2.63 -8.20
C ARG A 153 3.80 2.48 -7.02
N ARG A 154 4.32 2.35 -5.79
CA ARG A 154 3.51 2.27 -4.56
C ARG A 154 2.71 3.55 -4.39
N PHE A 155 3.36 4.72 -4.47
CA PHE A 155 2.71 6.02 -4.41
C PHE A 155 1.58 6.15 -5.43
N SER A 156 1.81 5.80 -6.70
CA SER A 156 0.79 5.87 -7.75
C SER A 156 -0.42 4.96 -7.47
N ILE A 157 -0.22 3.76 -6.90
CA ILE A 157 -1.32 2.86 -6.51
C ILE A 157 -2.19 3.50 -5.44
N TYR A 158 -1.56 4.00 -4.38
CA TYR A 158 -2.28 4.55 -3.24
C TYR A 158 -2.92 5.90 -3.58
N LEU A 159 -2.31 6.71 -4.44
CA LEU A 159 -2.92 7.92 -4.98
C LEU A 159 -4.17 7.59 -5.81
N LYS A 160 -4.13 6.56 -6.67
CA LYS A 160 -5.32 6.12 -7.41
C LYS A 160 -6.42 5.64 -6.47
N LEU A 161 -6.06 4.89 -5.43
CA LEU A 161 -7.01 4.47 -4.40
C LEU A 161 -7.64 5.68 -3.70
N PHE A 162 -6.82 6.67 -3.32
CA PHE A 162 -7.31 7.91 -2.71
C PHE A 162 -8.21 8.72 -3.63
N VAL A 163 -7.90 8.82 -4.93
CA VAL A 163 -8.75 9.55 -5.88
C VAL A 163 -10.09 8.83 -6.07
N VAL A 164 -10.08 7.51 -6.26
CA VAL A 164 -11.31 6.72 -6.43
C VAL A 164 -12.23 6.90 -5.22
N MET A 165 -11.68 6.78 -4.01
CA MET A 165 -12.44 7.01 -2.77
C MET A 165 -12.82 8.49 -2.60
N GLY A 166 -11.90 9.43 -2.78
CA GLY A 166 -12.12 10.85 -2.54
C GLY A 166 -13.21 11.46 -3.42
N VAL A 167 -13.25 11.07 -4.70
CA VAL A 167 -14.26 11.58 -5.65
C VAL A 167 -15.65 11.06 -5.30
N THR A 168 -15.80 9.77 -4.98
CA THR A 168 -17.11 9.21 -4.58
C THR A 168 -17.61 9.89 -3.31
N TRP A 169 -16.72 10.12 -2.34
CA TRP A 169 -17.07 10.77 -1.09
C TRP A 169 -17.40 12.26 -1.21
N LEU A 170 -16.71 13.00 -2.07
CA LEU A 170 -17.08 14.39 -2.38
C LEU A 170 -18.48 14.45 -3.00
N ALA A 171 -18.82 13.51 -3.89
CA ALA A 171 -20.14 13.43 -4.48
C ALA A 171 -21.23 13.10 -3.44
N GLU A 172 -20.97 12.17 -2.52
CA GLU A 172 -21.89 11.85 -1.41
C GLU A 172 -22.17 13.06 -0.50
N VAL A 173 -21.15 13.84 -0.15
CA VAL A 173 -21.31 15.07 0.65
C VAL A 173 -22.13 16.11 -0.09
N LEU A 174 -21.88 16.27 -1.40
CA LEU A 174 -22.62 17.22 -2.23
C LEU A 174 -24.08 16.81 -2.42
N SER A 175 -24.35 15.53 -2.66
CA SER A 175 -25.70 14.96 -2.75
C SER A 175 -26.49 15.20 -1.46
N TRP A 176 -25.86 14.98 -0.30
CA TRP A 176 -26.47 15.26 0.99
C TRP A 176 -26.81 16.75 1.20
N LYS A 177 -25.98 17.66 0.69
CA LYS A 177 -26.19 19.12 0.83
C LYS A 177 -27.21 19.68 -0.17
N ILE A 178 -27.17 19.24 -1.42
CA ILE A 178 -27.94 19.80 -2.54
C ILE A 178 -29.32 19.13 -2.66
N GLY A 179 -29.45 17.88 -2.23
CA GLY A 179 -30.69 17.11 -2.33
C GLY A 179 -30.75 16.23 -3.59
N PRO A 180 -31.81 15.41 -3.74
CA PRO A 180 -31.91 14.39 -4.77
C PRO A 180 -31.96 15.00 -6.17
N SER A 181 -31.17 14.44 -7.08
CA SER A 181 -31.06 14.85 -8.48
C SER A 181 -30.57 13.65 -9.29
N SER A 182 -31.02 13.53 -10.53
CA SER A 182 -30.60 12.45 -11.42
C SER A 182 -29.09 12.44 -11.69
N ALA A 183 -28.41 13.57 -11.49
CA ALA A 183 -26.97 13.68 -11.60
C ALA A 183 -26.21 12.80 -10.58
N TRP A 184 -26.83 12.49 -9.43
CA TRP A 184 -26.20 11.66 -8.39
C TRP A 184 -26.16 10.17 -8.74
N TYR A 185 -27.07 9.69 -9.60
CA TYR A 185 -27.09 8.28 -10.00
C TYR A 185 -25.78 7.81 -10.64
N ILE A 186 -25.09 8.70 -11.37
CA ILE A 186 -23.78 8.38 -11.94
C ILE A 186 -22.77 8.10 -10.82
N PHE A 187 -22.77 8.93 -9.77
CA PHE A 187 -21.89 8.74 -8.63
C PHE A 187 -22.27 7.53 -7.79
N ASP A 188 -23.56 7.22 -7.64
CA ASP A 188 -24.04 6.00 -7.00
C ASP A 188 -23.57 4.75 -7.75
N ILE A 189 -23.61 4.77 -9.10
CA ILE A 189 -23.08 3.68 -9.94
C ILE A 189 -21.57 3.55 -9.77
N ILE A 190 -20.82 4.65 -9.76
CA ILE A 190 -19.37 4.64 -9.52
C ILE A 190 -19.06 4.06 -8.14
N ASN A 191 -19.83 4.43 -7.12
CA ASN A 191 -19.71 3.92 -5.75
C ASN A 191 -20.03 2.41 -5.69
N ALA A 192 -21.06 1.95 -6.42
CA ALA A 192 -21.38 0.52 -6.53
C ALA A 192 -20.28 -0.28 -7.24
N LEU A 193 -19.62 0.31 -8.25
CA LEU A 193 -18.50 -0.28 -8.97
C LEU A 193 -17.15 -0.09 -8.28
N GLN A 194 -17.11 0.54 -7.10
CA GLN A 194 -15.87 0.87 -6.40
C GLN A 194 -15.00 -0.35 -6.12
N GLY A 195 -15.60 -1.50 -5.79
CA GLY A 195 -14.89 -2.76 -5.62
C GLY A 195 -14.17 -3.21 -6.90
N SER A 196 -14.81 -3.03 -8.07
CA SER A 196 -14.21 -3.34 -9.37
C SER A 196 -12.99 -2.46 -9.66
N PHE A 197 -13.06 -1.15 -9.38
CA PHE A 197 -11.90 -0.26 -9.53
C PHE A 197 -10.72 -0.68 -8.65
N ILE A 198 -10.98 -1.05 -7.39
CA ILE A 198 -9.96 -1.56 -6.47
C ILE A 198 -9.33 -2.85 -7.03
N PHE A 199 -10.14 -3.76 -7.55
CA PHE A 199 -9.65 -4.98 -8.20
C PHE A 199 -8.71 -4.68 -9.37
N PHE A 200 -9.07 -3.77 -10.27
CA PHE A 200 -8.20 -3.36 -11.37
C PHE A 200 -6.90 -2.70 -10.89
N ILE A 201 -6.96 -1.88 -9.82
CA ILE A 201 -5.79 -1.20 -9.26
C ILE A 201 -4.77 -2.20 -8.70
N PHE A 202 -5.21 -3.26 -8.02
CA PHE A 202 -4.32 -4.20 -7.33
C PHE A 202 -4.05 -5.50 -8.10
N ALA A 203 -5.06 -6.13 -8.70
CA ALA A 203 -4.96 -7.47 -9.28
C ALA A 203 -4.58 -7.46 -10.77
N CYS A 204 -5.13 -6.54 -11.57
CA CYS A 204 -4.95 -6.51 -13.02
C CYS A 204 -3.62 -5.89 -13.47
N LYS A 205 -2.52 -6.18 -12.79
CA LYS A 205 -1.18 -5.71 -13.19
C LYS A 205 -0.44 -6.78 -13.98
N LYS A 206 0.19 -6.38 -15.09
CA LYS A 206 1.06 -7.25 -15.90
C LYS A 206 2.07 -8.04 -15.04
N ARG A 207 2.61 -7.43 -13.98
CA ARG A 207 3.52 -8.11 -13.02
C ARG A 207 2.84 -9.25 -12.26
N VAL A 208 1.60 -9.06 -11.80
CA VAL A 208 0.83 -10.09 -11.07
C VAL A 208 0.51 -11.24 -12.01
N PHE A 209 0.11 -10.92 -13.25
CA PHE A 209 -0.15 -11.94 -14.26
C PHE A 209 1.12 -12.71 -14.66
N HIS A 210 2.26 -12.04 -14.81
CA HIS A 210 3.54 -12.70 -15.09
C HIS A 210 3.96 -13.61 -13.94
N GLN A 211 3.86 -13.14 -12.69
CA GLN A 211 4.16 -13.94 -11.50
C GLN A 211 3.21 -15.14 -11.37
N LEU A 212 1.93 -14.96 -11.69
CA LEU A 212 0.95 -16.05 -11.71
C LEU A 212 1.28 -17.06 -12.81
N LYS A 213 1.60 -16.59 -14.03
CA LYS A 213 2.03 -17.42 -15.15
C LYS A 213 3.29 -18.21 -14.81
N ASP A 214 4.29 -17.59 -14.19
CA ASP A 214 5.53 -18.25 -13.78
C ASP A 214 5.27 -19.33 -12.72
N ARG A 215 4.41 -19.05 -11.74
CA ARG A 215 4.00 -20.04 -10.73
C ARG A 215 3.23 -21.21 -11.34
N VAL A 216 2.28 -20.93 -12.24
CA VAL A 216 1.51 -21.96 -12.95
C VAL A 216 2.43 -22.79 -13.85
N LEU A 217 3.33 -22.17 -14.61
CA LEU A 217 4.31 -22.87 -15.44
C LEU A 217 5.28 -23.73 -14.60
N THR A 218 5.66 -23.27 -13.41
CA THR A 218 6.48 -24.05 -12.48
C THR A 218 5.73 -25.27 -11.94
N ILE A 219 4.44 -25.13 -11.62
CA ILE A 219 3.58 -26.26 -11.21
C ILE A 219 3.38 -27.23 -12.37
N CYS A 220 3.13 -26.73 -13.59
CA CYS A 220 3.00 -27.57 -14.78
C CYS A 220 4.30 -28.31 -15.13
N ARG A 221 5.47 -27.68 -14.97
CA ARG A 221 6.78 -28.34 -15.19
C ARG A 221 7.15 -29.31 -14.06
N GLY A 222 6.87 -28.96 -12.81
CA GLY A 222 7.08 -29.84 -11.65
C GLY A 222 6.18 -31.08 -11.66
N GLY A 223 5.01 -31.02 -12.30
CA GLY A 223 4.13 -32.18 -12.55
C GLY A 223 4.61 -33.11 -13.67
N VAL A 224 5.54 -32.67 -14.53
CA VAL A 224 6.11 -33.49 -15.61
C VAL A 224 7.34 -34.27 -15.14
N GLU A 225 8.13 -33.72 -14.21
CA GLU A 225 9.28 -34.42 -13.60
C GLU A 225 8.84 -35.60 -12.69
N GLY A 226 7.62 -35.58 -12.16
CA GLY A 226 7.05 -36.65 -11.33
C GLY A 226 6.59 -37.90 -12.09
N ARG A 227 6.81 -37.96 -13.41
CA ARG A 227 6.41 -39.10 -14.27
C ARG A 227 7.56 -39.70 -15.09
N ARG A 228 8.81 -39.58 -14.62
CA ARG A 228 9.90 -40.49 -15.04
C ARG A 228 10.22 -41.43 -13.87
N MET A 229 9.90 -42.71 -14.05
CA MET A 229 10.51 -43.78 -13.23
C MET A 229 12.03 -43.64 -13.31
N PRO A 230 12.74 -43.61 -12.17
CA PRO A 230 14.17 -43.84 -12.16
C PRO A 230 14.41 -45.34 -12.26
N SER A 231 14.89 -45.81 -13.42
CA SER A 231 15.55 -47.11 -13.50
C SER A 231 16.86 -47.03 -12.73
N ALA A 232 17.01 -47.96 -11.79
CA ALA A 232 18.07 -48.05 -10.80
C ALA A 232 19.48 -48.00 -11.42
N SER A 233 20.39 -47.27 -10.76
CA SER A 233 21.54 -47.84 -10.05
C SER A 233 22.64 -46.79 -9.90
N SER A 234 22.84 -46.29 -8.67
CA SER A 234 24.13 -46.27 -7.97
C SER A 234 24.09 -45.32 -6.79
N SER A 235 24.37 -45.90 -5.63
CA SER A 235 24.81 -45.31 -4.37
C SER A 235 25.33 -43.87 -4.41
N PHE A 236 24.77 -42.97 -3.59
CA PHE A 236 25.60 -42.20 -2.64
C PHE A 236 24.76 -41.43 -1.59
N SER A 237 25.12 -41.69 -0.33
CA SER A 237 25.16 -40.81 0.84
C SER A 237 24.12 -39.69 1.02
N VAL A 238 23.38 -39.81 2.13
CA VAL A 238 22.66 -38.74 2.81
C VAL A 238 23.63 -37.62 3.19
N ARG A 239 23.44 -36.41 2.68
CA ARG A 239 24.01 -35.20 3.29
C ARG A 239 23.03 -34.03 3.27
N THR A 240 22.41 -33.83 4.42
CA THR A 240 21.72 -32.61 4.84
C THR A 240 22.65 -31.40 4.78
N GLY A 241 22.19 -30.34 4.09
CA GLY A 241 22.47 -28.92 4.39
C GLY A 241 23.87 -28.39 4.12
N ARG A 242 24.01 -27.52 3.10
CA ARG A 242 24.87 -26.30 3.03
C ARG A 242 24.85 -25.76 1.59
N THR A 243 24.10 -24.68 1.32
CA THR A 243 24.08 -24.04 -0.01
C THR A 243 24.35 -22.54 0.01
N VAL A 244 24.94 -22.01 1.09
CA VAL A 244 25.47 -20.63 1.11
C VAL A 244 27.01 -20.64 1.07
N SER A 245 27.66 -21.60 1.74
CA SER A 245 29.13 -21.65 1.85
C SER A 245 29.85 -22.02 0.54
N SER A 246 29.25 -22.85 -0.32
CA SER A 246 29.84 -23.22 -1.62
C SER A 246 29.79 -22.09 -2.64
N TYR A 247 28.75 -21.25 -2.59
CA TYR A 247 28.63 -20.08 -3.46
C TYR A 247 29.63 -18.99 -3.08
N VAL A 248 29.76 -18.71 -1.77
CA VAL A 248 30.74 -17.74 -1.25
C VAL A 248 32.19 -18.18 -1.54
N ARG A 249 32.50 -19.48 -1.41
CA ARG A 249 33.84 -20.01 -1.73
C ARG A 249 34.14 -19.98 -3.22
N LYS A 250 33.15 -20.20 -4.09
CA LYS A 250 33.35 -20.09 -5.54
C LYS A 250 33.62 -18.64 -5.95
N GLN A 251 32.95 -17.69 -5.30
CA GLN A 251 33.12 -16.26 -5.56
C GLN A 251 34.46 -15.72 -5.02
N SER A 252 34.95 -16.22 -3.88
CA SER A 252 36.28 -15.82 -3.38
C SER A 252 37.43 -16.29 -4.27
N LEU A 253 37.32 -17.51 -4.83
CA LEU A 253 38.34 -18.06 -5.74
C LEU A 253 38.35 -17.32 -7.09
N GLU A 254 37.20 -16.87 -7.60
CA GLU A 254 37.16 -16.04 -8.82
C GLU A 254 37.77 -14.66 -8.58
N LEU A 255 37.59 -14.07 -7.39
CA LEU A 255 38.23 -12.80 -7.01
C LEU A 255 39.75 -12.91 -6.93
N GLU A 256 40.29 -13.96 -6.30
CA GLU A 256 41.75 -14.19 -6.25
C GLU A 256 42.35 -14.43 -7.65
N THR A 257 41.59 -15.07 -8.55
CA THR A 257 42.04 -15.31 -9.94
C THR A 257 42.08 -14.02 -10.75
N ILE A 258 41.13 -13.10 -10.51
CA ILE A 258 41.08 -11.78 -11.17
C ILE A 258 42.22 -10.89 -10.65
N ASP A 259 42.48 -10.88 -9.35
CA ASP A 259 43.59 -10.11 -8.77
C ASP A 259 44.95 -10.61 -9.26
N ALA A 260 45.14 -11.93 -9.36
CA ALA A 260 46.36 -12.51 -9.94
C ALA A 260 46.56 -12.13 -11.42
N LYS A 261 45.46 -12.02 -12.19
CA LYS A 261 45.49 -11.59 -13.60
C LYS A 261 45.86 -10.11 -13.72
N ILE A 262 45.31 -9.25 -12.85
CA ILE A 262 45.60 -7.81 -12.83
C ILE A 262 47.06 -7.54 -12.42
N GLN A 263 47.58 -8.30 -11.44
CA GLN A 263 48.97 -8.16 -11.00
C GLN A 263 49.96 -8.56 -12.12
N SER A 264 49.64 -9.61 -12.87
CA SER A 264 50.44 -10.09 -14.01
C SER A 264 50.48 -9.08 -15.17
N ASP A 265 49.35 -8.41 -15.46
CA ASP A 265 49.30 -7.37 -16.50
C ASP A 265 50.08 -6.11 -16.09
N ARG A 266 50.08 -5.77 -14.79
CA ARG A 266 50.79 -4.61 -14.26
C ARG A 266 52.31 -4.78 -14.28
N SER A 267 52.81 -6.01 -14.20
CA SER A 267 54.24 -6.33 -14.31
C SER A 267 54.76 -6.37 -15.75
N GLY A 268 53.88 -6.32 -16.76
CA GLY A 268 54.24 -6.40 -18.18
C GLY A 268 54.42 -5.06 -18.90
N ILE A 269 54.21 -3.93 -18.21
CA ILE A 269 54.33 -2.59 -18.82
C ILE A 269 55.80 -2.14 -18.76
N PRO A 270 56.49 -1.93 -19.90
CA PRO A 270 57.83 -1.37 -19.90
C PRO A 270 57.78 0.09 -19.42
N THR A 271 58.62 0.43 -18.45
CA THR A 271 58.89 1.82 -18.07
C THR A 271 59.67 2.49 -19.21
N ILE A 272 59.01 3.34 -19.99
CA ILE A 272 59.68 4.21 -20.96
C ILE A 272 60.31 5.37 -20.20
N ASP A 273 61.64 5.38 -20.17
CA ASP A 273 62.48 6.48 -19.68
C ASP A 273 62.51 7.64 -20.71
N ARG A 274 62.15 8.83 -20.20
CA ARG A 274 62.63 10.19 -20.55
C ARG A 274 62.45 10.82 -21.96
N PRO A 275 62.51 12.18 -22.01
CA PRO A 275 61.92 13.04 -23.02
C PRO A 275 62.94 13.53 -24.06
N GLU A 276 62.44 14.29 -25.05
CA GLU A 276 63.13 15.00 -26.15
C GLU A 276 63.08 14.27 -27.50
N GLU A 277 62.05 14.57 -28.29
CA GLU A 277 62.12 14.83 -29.75
C GLU A 277 60.69 14.95 -30.32
N CYS A 278 60.14 16.16 -30.30
CA CYS A 278 58.97 16.51 -31.14
C CYS A 278 59.11 17.95 -31.63
N ALA A 279 60.14 18.16 -32.45
CA ALA A 279 60.29 19.33 -33.31
C ALA A 279 60.94 18.88 -34.62
N SER A 280 60.13 18.47 -35.61
CA SER A 280 60.41 18.56 -37.07
C SER A 280 59.60 17.54 -37.88
N VAL A 281 58.26 17.62 -37.90
CA VAL A 281 57.45 17.12 -39.04
C VAL A 281 56.16 17.95 -39.16
N MET A 282 56.28 19.21 -39.57
CA MET A 282 55.20 19.97 -40.22
C MET A 282 55.84 20.95 -41.22
N LYS A 283 56.27 20.39 -42.35
CA LYS A 283 56.31 21.07 -43.65
C LYS A 283 55.51 20.22 -44.63
#